data_AF-A0A6P2CNV1-F1
#
_entry.id   AF-A0A6P2CNV1-F1
#
_cell.length_a   1.000
_cell.length_b   1.000
_cell.length_c   1.000
_cell.angle_alpha   90.00
_cell.angle_beta   90.00
_cell.angle_gamma   90.00
#
_symmetry.space_group_name_H-M   'P 1'
#
loop_
_entity.id
_entity.type
_entity.pdbx_description
1 polymer ?
#
loop_
_entity_poly.entity_id
_entity_poly.type
_entity_poly.pdbx_seq_one_letter_code
_entity_poly.pdbx_strand_id
1 'polypeptide(L)'
;MYRAARVEAIPRNSMIGVRTSATLSSDRAWLIAHRVAAPYFAAIAVVGAAVVVVSAALPFAITAGDGRYPPAMALAPALGLLIQAVVLVAAAMTAHSAAKRS
;
A
#
# COMPACT_ATOMS: atom_id res chain seq x y z
N MET A 1 -26.79 21.94 12.89
CA MET A 1 -25.67 21.19 13.51
C MET A 1 -25.15 20.16 12.50
N TYR A 2 -24.07 20.47 11.77
CA TYR A 2 -23.43 19.50 10.87
C TYR A 2 -22.59 18.53 11.71
N ARG A 3 -23.03 17.27 11.78
CA ARG A 3 -22.24 16.17 12.35
C ARG A 3 -21.03 16.01 11.43
N ALA A 4 -19.82 16.20 11.96
CA ALA A 4 -18.61 15.83 11.25
C ALA A 4 -18.77 14.41 10.70
N ALA A 5 -18.64 14.24 9.38
CA ALA A 5 -18.69 12.93 8.76
C ALA A 5 -17.63 12.07 9.46
N ARG A 6 -18.06 11.16 10.34
CA ARG A 6 -17.19 10.08 10.78
C ARG A 6 -16.80 9.40 9.47
N VAL A 7 -15.51 9.33 9.17
CA VAL A 7 -15.03 8.38 8.18
C VAL A 7 -15.62 7.04 8.62
N GLU A 8 -16.64 6.57 7.90
CA GLU A 8 -17.28 5.32 8.23
C GLU A 8 -16.18 4.27 8.19
N ALA A 9 -15.90 3.69 9.35
CA ALA A 9 -14.89 2.67 9.44
C ALA A 9 -15.33 1.56 8.49
N ILE A 10 -14.44 1.18 7.57
CA ILE A 10 -14.75 0.17 6.55
C ILE A 10 -15.35 -1.04 7.26
N PRO A 11 -16.61 -1.41 6.98
CA PRO A 11 -17.23 -2.54 7.64
C PRO A 11 -16.47 -3.81 7.29
N ARG A 12 -16.52 -4.80 8.18
CA ARG A 12 -15.87 -6.10 7.94
C ARG A 12 -16.35 -6.69 6.61
N ASN A 13 -15.42 -6.93 5.70
CA ASN A 13 -15.71 -7.31 4.32
C ASN A 13 -14.83 -8.50 3.89
N SER A 14 -15.43 -9.48 3.23
CA SER A 14 -14.73 -10.69 2.74
C SER A 14 -14.03 -10.48 1.40
N MET A 15 -14.19 -9.33 0.74
CA MET A 15 -13.61 -8.99 -0.56
C MET A 15 -12.52 -7.92 -0.50
N ILE A 16 -12.68 -6.90 0.35
CA ILE A 16 -11.80 -5.70 0.38
C ILE A 16 -11.08 -5.61 1.73
N GLY A 17 -9.75 -5.42 1.73
CA GLY A 17 -8.94 -5.21 2.93
C GLY A 17 -7.97 -6.36 3.28
N VAL A 18 -7.33 -6.29 4.45
CA VAL A 18 -6.46 -7.36 4.96
C VAL A 18 -7.31 -8.48 5.54
N ARG A 19 -7.44 -9.57 4.78
CA ARG A 19 -8.32 -10.69 5.09
C ARG A 19 -7.50 -11.89 5.53
N THR A 20 -7.47 -12.12 6.84
CA THR A 20 -6.92 -13.33 7.44
C THR A 20 -7.96 -13.91 8.39
N SER A 21 -7.79 -15.16 8.79
CA SER A 21 -8.67 -15.80 9.78
C SER A 21 -8.79 -14.97 11.07
N ALA A 22 -7.71 -14.33 11.51
CA ALA A 22 -7.73 -13.46 12.69
C ALA A 22 -8.48 -12.14 12.44
N THR A 23 -8.24 -11.45 11.32
CA THR A 23 -8.85 -10.13 11.05
C THR A 23 -10.35 -10.21 10.77
N LEU A 24 -10.83 -11.37 10.31
CA LEU A 24 -12.25 -11.62 10.06
C LEU A 24 -13.01 -12.17 11.28
N SER A 25 -12.33 -12.48 12.39
CA SER A 25 -12.95 -13.12 13.57
C SER A 25 -14.03 -12.26 14.25
N SER A 26 -13.85 -10.94 14.28
CA SER A 26 -14.80 -9.99 14.87
C SER A 26 -14.62 -8.60 14.27
N ASP A 27 -15.62 -7.74 14.44
CA ASP A 27 -15.53 -6.34 13.99
C ASP A 27 -14.46 -5.56 14.77
N ARG A 28 -14.24 -5.91 16.05
CA ARG A 28 -13.15 -5.34 16.85
C ARG A 28 -11.77 -5.71 16.29
N ALA A 29 -11.57 -6.98 15.98
CA ALA A 29 -10.33 -7.47 15.37
C ALA A 29 -10.08 -6.80 14.00
N TRP A 30 -11.14 -6.64 13.20
CA TRP A 30 -11.10 -5.94 11.93
C TRP A 30 -10.61 -4.49 12.07
N LEU A 31 -11.21 -3.73 13.00
CA LEU A 31 -10.88 -2.32 13.21
C LEU A 31 -9.45 -2.13 13.72
N ILE A 32 -9.01 -2.93 14.69
CA ILE A 32 -7.66 -2.85 15.25
C ILE A 32 -6.62 -3.18 14.17
N ALA A 33 -6.84 -4.25 13.41
CA ALA A 33 -5.96 -4.67 12.34
C ALA A 33 -5.78 -3.59 11.26
N HIS A 34 -6.87 -2.99 10.79
CA HIS A 34 -6.80 -1.95 9.75
C HIS A 34 -6.25 -0.63 10.29
N ARG A 35 -6.45 -0.33 11.58
CA ARG A 35 -5.82 0.82 12.22
C ARG A 35 -4.30 0.68 12.29
N VAL A 36 -3.77 -0.50 12.65
CA VAL A 36 -2.31 -0.71 12.69
C VAL A 36 -1.70 -0.85 11.30
N ALA A 37 -2.47 -1.30 10.30
CA ALA A 37 -2.03 -1.39 8.91
C ALA A 37 -2.05 -0.04 8.17
N ALA A 38 -2.82 0.95 8.64
CA ALA A 38 -2.96 2.26 8.02
C ALA A 38 -1.64 2.94 7.60
N PRO A 39 -0.58 3.04 8.44
CA PRO A 39 0.68 3.64 8.03
C PRO A 39 1.36 2.90 6.88
N TYR A 40 1.19 1.58 6.76
CA TYR A 40 1.74 0.80 5.66
C TYR A 40 1.03 1.12 4.34
N PHE A 41 -0.29 1.28 4.36
CA PHE A 41 -1.04 1.71 3.17
C PHE A 41 -0.67 3.12 2.72
N ALA A 42 -0.44 4.04 3.67
CA ALA A 42 0.09 5.36 3.34
C ALA A 42 1.49 5.27 2.71
N ALA A 43 2.37 4.43 3.25
CA ALA A 43 3.70 4.21 2.68
C ALA A 43 3.63 3.64 1.25
N ILE A 44 2.74 2.68 0.98
CA ILE A 44 2.51 2.13 -0.37
C ILE A 44 2.09 3.24 -1.34
N ALA A 45 1.16 4.11 -0.94
CA ALA A 45 0.71 5.23 -1.78
C ALA A 45 1.85 6.21 -2.08
N VAL A 46 2.65 6.57 -1.06
CA VAL A 46 3.80 7.48 -1.23
C VAL A 46 4.86 6.87 -2.15
N VAL A 47 5.24 5.60 -1.93
CA VAL A 47 6.20 4.89 -2.77
C VAL A 47 5.68 4.79 -4.20
N GLY A 48 4.40 4.45 -4.39
CA GLY A 48 3.78 4.39 -5.71
C GLY A 48 3.83 5.72 -6.45
N ALA A 49 3.44 6.81 -5.79
CA ALA A 49 3.51 8.14 -6.38
C ALA A 49 4.95 8.51 -6.77
N ALA A 50 5.93 8.26 -5.88
CA ALA A 50 7.33 8.54 -6.16
C ALA A 50 7.85 7.72 -7.36
N VAL A 51 7.53 6.44 -7.43
CA VAL A 51 7.93 5.55 -8.53
C VAL A 51 7.31 6.00 -9.86
N VAL A 52 6.05 6.41 -9.87
CA VAL A 52 5.39 6.96 -11.08
C VAL A 52 6.11 8.21 -11.55
N VAL A 53 6.38 9.16 -10.64
CA VAL A 53 7.09 10.40 -10.99
C VAL A 53 8.49 10.11 -11.54
N VAL A 54 9.27 9.26 -10.87
CA VAL A 54 10.62 8.89 -11.33
C VAL A 54 10.57 8.18 -12.68
N SER A 55 9.68 7.20 -12.84
CA SER A 55 9.57 6.42 -14.09
C SER A 55 9.10 7.27 -15.26
N ALA A 56 8.27 8.28 -15.02
CA ALA A 56 7.81 9.23 -16.04
C ALA A 56 8.89 10.27 -16.38
N ALA A 57 9.68 10.73 -15.41
CA ALA A 57 10.70 11.76 -15.61
C ALA A 57 11.99 11.21 -16.24
N LEU A 58 12.37 9.97 -15.91
CA LEU A 58 13.63 9.35 -16.34
C LEU A 58 13.79 9.31 -17.87
N PRO A 59 12.77 9.00 -18.69
CA PRO A 59 12.81 9.16 -20.14
C PRO A 59 13.26 10.54 -20.60
N PHE A 60 12.65 11.62 -20.10
CA PHE A 60 12.97 12.98 -20.52
C PHE A 60 14.40 13.40 -20.15
N ALA A 61 14.94 12.87 -19.05
CA ALA A 61 16.32 13.12 -18.64
C ALA A 61 17.33 12.37 -19.54
N ILE A 62 16.98 11.19 -20.06
CA ILE A 62 17.88 10.31 -20.82
C ILE A 62 17.77 10.54 -22.34
N THR A 63 16.58 10.84 -22.86
CA THR A 63 16.35 11.07 -24.30
C THR A 63 16.92 12.39 -24.83
N ALA A 64 17.59 13.18 -23.97
CA ALA A 64 18.55 14.19 -24.42
C ALA A 64 19.79 13.59 -25.13
N GLY A 65 19.97 12.26 -25.08
CA GLY A 65 20.96 11.49 -25.82
C GLY A 65 20.40 10.78 -27.08
N ASP A 66 20.96 9.62 -27.42
CA ASP A 66 20.81 8.85 -28.66
C ASP A 66 19.45 8.12 -28.85
N GLY A 67 18.39 8.55 -28.13
CA GLY A 67 17.00 8.10 -28.34
C GLY A 67 16.70 6.65 -27.96
N ARG A 68 17.66 5.92 -27.38
CA ARG A 68 17.51 4.53 -26.93
C ARG A 68 16.97 4.49 -25.50
N TYR A 69 16.03 3.59 -25.24
CA TYR A 69 15.53 3.30 -23.89
C TYR A 69 16.36 2.16 -23.27
N PRO A 70 17.32 2.44 -22.37
CA PRO A 70 18.09 1.38 -21.74
C PRO A 70 17.16 0.46 -20.90
N PRO A 71 17.40 -0.87 -20.89
CA PRO A 71 16.66 -1.81 -20.05
C PRO A 71 16.65 -1.41 -18.57
N ALA A 72 17.69 -0.69 -18.13
CA ALA A 72 17.80 -0.14 -16.78
C ALA A 72 16.62 0.78 -16.38
N MET A 73 15.89 1.37 -17.33
CA MET A 73 14.71 2.20 -17.03
C MET A 73 13.55 1.39 -16.45
N ALA A 74 13.48 0.09 -16.74
CA ALA A 74 12.50 -0.80 -16.13
C ALA A 74 12.81 -1.11 -14.64
N LEU A 75 14.02 -0.80 -14.16
CA LEU A 75 14.39 -1.06 -12.77
C LEU A 75 13.59 -0.20 -11.79
N ALA A 76 13.33 1.06 -12.11
CA ALA A 76 12.56 1.96 -11.25
C ALA A 76 11.14 1.41 -10.94
N PRO A 77 10.29 1.09 -11.95
CA PRO A 77 8.98 0.50 -11.67
C PRO A 77 9.07 -0.91 -11.07
N ALA A 78 10.05 -1.73 -11.47
CA ALA A 78 10.22 -3.09 -10.92
C ALA A 78 10.58 -3.07 -9.43
N LEU A 79 11.55 -2.25 -9.03
CA LEU A 79 11.93 -2.08 -7.63
C LEU A 79 10.80 -1.44 -6.83
N GLY A 80 10.09 -0.47 -7.41
CA GLY A 80 8.91 0.13 -6.80
C GLY A 80 7.83 -0.88 -6.46
N LEU A 81 7.50 -1.76 -7.41
CA LEU A 81 6.54 -2.86 -7.21
C LEU A 81 7.04 -3.85 -6.14
N LEU A 82 8.32 -4.22 -6.16
CA LEU A 82 8.91 -5.10 -5.16
C LEU A 82 8.79 -4.50 -3.75
N ILE A 83 9.12 -3.21 -3.58
CA ILE A 83 8.99 -2.51 -2.31
C ILE A 83 7.53 -2.51 -1.84
N GLN A 84 6.58 -2.19 -2.72
CA GLN A 84 5.15 -2.22 -2.37
C GLN A 84 4.68 -3.62 -1.95
N ALA A 85 5.14 -4.67 -2.64
CA ALA A 85 4.82 -6.05 -2.27
C ALA A 85 5.34 -6.40 -0.87
N VAL A 86 6.60 -6.03 -0.56
CA VAL A 86 7.18 -6.23 0.78
C VAL A 86 6.39 -5.48 1.85
N VAL A 87 6.04 -4.21 1.60
CA VAL A 87 5.27 -3.40 2.55
C VAL A 87 3.85 -3.96 2.74
N LEU A 88 3.20 -4.46 1.69
CA LEU A 88 1.90 -5.15 1.78
C LEU A 88 1.97 -6.42 2.62
N VAL A 89 3.00 -7.24 2.44
CA VAL A 89 3.22 -8.44 3.25
C VAL A 89 3.43 -8.06 4.72
N ALA A 90 4.26 -7.06 5.00
CA ALA A 90 4.49 -6.56 6.36
C ALA A 90 3.19 -6.01 7.00
N ALA A 91 2.38 -5.28 6.24
CA ALA A 91 1.07 -4.80 6.68
C ALA A 91 0.15 -5.97 7.04
N ALA A 92 0.09 -7.00 6.19
CA ALA A 92 -0.74 -8.18 6.40
C ALA A 92 -0.33 -8.96 7.65
N MET A 93 0.98 -9.18 7.85
CA MET A 93 1.52 -9.85 9.03
C MET A 93 1.22 -9.07 10.31
N THR A 94 1.45 -7.75 10.29
CA THR A 94 1.21 -6.86 11.44
C THR A 94 -0.27 -6.82 11.82
N ALA A 95 -1.14 -6.66 10.83
CA ALA A 95 -2.59 -6.70 11.00
C ALA A 95 -3.07 -8.04 11.58
N HIS A 96 -2.57 -9.16 11.04
CA HIS A 96 -2.89 -10.51 11.54
C HIS A 96 -2.49 -10.68 13.01
N SER A 97 -1.25 -10.33 13.35
CA SER A 97 -0.75 -10.46 14.71
C SER A 97 -1.50 -9.55 15.69
N ALA A 98 -1.90 -8.35 15.27
CA ALA A 98 -2.69 -7.45 16.11
C ALA A 98 -4.11 -7.98 16.35
N ALA A 99 -4.78 -8.50 15.32
CA ALA A 99 -6.09 -9.13 15.43
C ALA A 99 -6.08 -10.39 16.31
N LYS A 100 -5.02 -11.21 16.23
CA LYS A 100 -4.89 -12.42 17.05
C LYS A 100 -4.78 -12.12 18.55
N ARG A 101 -4.37 -10.89 18.92
CA ARG A 101 -4.20 -10.44 20.31
C ARG A 101 -5.38 -9.61 20.84
N SER A 102 -6.39 -9.31 20.01
CA SER A 102 -7.47 -8.37 20.33
C SER A 102 -8.69 -8.99 20.97
#